data_AF-A0A534J2I3-F1
#
_entry.id   AF-A0A534J2I3-F1
#
_cell.length_a   1.000
_cell.length_b   1.000
_cell.length_c   1.000
_cell.angle_alpha   90.00
_cell.angle_beta   90.00
_cell.angle_gamma   90.00
#
_symmetry.space_group_name_H-M   'P 1'
#
loop_
_entity.id
_entity.type
_entity.pdbx_description
1 polymer ?
#
loop_
_entity_poly.entity_id
_entity_poly.type
_entity_poly.pdbx_seq_one_letter_code
_entity_poly.pdbx_strand_id
1 'polypeptide(L)' 'SLASRIEGATGADIKAISTEAGMFAIREDRTVVTMVDFDHAVDKVFGANLTRSRDVGAMYA' A
#
# COMPACT_ATOMS: atom_id res chain seq x y z
N SER A 1 -8.16 -12.61 3.30
CA SER A 1 -8.56 -11.97 2.03
C SER A 1 -7.85 -10.64 1.90
N LEU A 2 -7.86 -9.97 0.74
CA LEU A 2 -7.27 -8.63 0.63
C LEU A 2 -7.94 -7.65 1.60
N ALA A 3 -9.27 -7.66 1.66
CA ALA A 3 -10.05 -6.81 2.56
C ALA A 3 -9.66 -6.97 4.03
N SER A 4 -9.40 -8.20 4.50
CA SER A 4 -8.97 -8.43 5.89
C SER A 4 -7.55 -7.92 6.18
N ARG A 5 -6.69 -7.79 5.17
CA ARG A 5 -5.33 -7.24 5.34
C ARG A 5 -5.32 -5.71 5.46
N ILE A 6 -6.36 -5.06 4.95
CA ILE A 6 -6.49 -3.60 4.91
C ILE A 6 -7.63 -3.13 5.80
N GLU A 7 -7.95 -3.89 6.86
CA GLU A 7 -8.95 -3.49 7.83
C GLU A 7 -8.53 -2.16 8.49
N GLY A 8 -9.46 -1.20 8.55
CA GLY A 8 -9.18 0.16 9.01
C GLY A 8 -8.56 1.09 7.94
N ALA A 9 -8.40 0.63 6.70
CA ALA A 9 -7.99 1.50 5.59
C ALA A 9 -8.99 2.64 5.35
N THR A 10 -8.45 3.84 5.14
CA THR A 10 -9.23 4.97 4.64
C THR A 10 -9.43 4.87 3.13
N GLY A 11 -10.34 5.66 2.58
CA GLY A 11 -10.49 5.78 1.12
C GLY A 11 -9.22 6.26 0.42
N ALA A 12 -8.39 7.05 1.11
CA ALA A 12 -7.09 7.49 0.58
C ALA A 12 -6.09 6.32 0.50
N ASP A 13 -6.07 5.45 1.52
CA ASP A 13 -5.21 4.25 1.51
C ASP A 13 -5.61 3.30 0.38
N ILE A 14 -6.91 3.07 0.18
CA ILE A 14 -7.42 2.22 -0.91
C ILE A 14 -7.03 2.78 -2.28
N LYS A 15 -7.14 4.11 -2.47
CA LYS A 15 -6.70 4.78 -3.69
C LYS A 15 -5.20 4.62 -3.92
N ALA A 16 -4.39 4.80 -2.87
CA ALA A 16 -2.95 4.64 -2.95
C ALA A 16 -2.55 3.19 -3.30
N ILE A 17 -3.16 2.20 -2.63
CA ILE A 17 -2.95 0.76 -2.92
C ILE A 17 -3.29 0.45 -4.38
N SER A 18 -4.45 0.91 -4.86
CA SER A 18 -4.87 0.63 -6.25
C SER A 18 -3.93 1.26 -7.28
N THR A 19 -3.40 2.45 -6.98
CA THR A 19 -2.43 3.14 -7.83
C THR A 19 -1.09 2.39 -7.86
N GLU A 20 -0.61 1.97 -6.70
CA GLU A 20 0.66 1.25 -6.57
C GLU A 20 0.60 -0.16 -7.18
N ALA A 21 -0.52 -0.87 -7.06
CA ALA A 21 -0.72 -2.16 -7.71
C ALA A 21 -0.62 -2.05 -9.24
N GLY A 22 -1.24 -1.00 -9.82
CA GLY A 22 -1.06 -0.68 -11.25
C GLY A 22 0.40 -0.38 -11.59
N MET A 23 1.10 0.35 -10.74
CA MET A 23 2.51 0.68 -10.95
C MET A 23 3.43 -0.54 -10.86
N PHE A 24 3.15 -1.51 -9.99
CA PHE A 24 3.87 -2.79 -9.96
C PHE A 24 3.69 -3.57 -11.26
N ALA A 25 2.47 -3.65 -11.79
CA ALA A 25 2.22 -4.27 -13.09
C ALA A 25 2.99 -3.59 -14.23
N ILE A 26 2.97 -2.25 -14.29
CA ILE A 26 3.69 -1.48 -15.32
C ILE A 26 5.21 -1.72 -15.23
N ARG A 27 5.78 -1.81 -14.02
CA ARG A 27 7.23 -2.05 -13.84
C ARG A 27 7.70 -3.40 -14.39
N GLU A 28 6.80 -4.36 -14.52
CA GLU A 28 7.07 -5.68 -15.07
C GLU A 28 6.58 -5.83 -16.53
N ASP A 29 6.33 -4.71 -17.22
CA ASP A 29 5.81 -4.67 -18.60
C ASP A 29 4.47 -5.42 -18.77
N ARG A 30 3.66 -5.49 -17.71
CA ARG A 30 2.31 -6.08 -17.74
C ARG A 30 1.23 -5.02 -17.93
N THR A 31 0.16 -5.39 -18.61
CA THR A 31 -1.04 -4.55 -18.83
C THR A 31 -2.22 -4.93 -17.95
N VAL A 32 -2.10 -6.04 -17.19
CA VAL A 32 -3.14 -6.56 -16.30
C VAL A 32 -2.57 -6.65 -14.89
N VAL A 33 -3.34 -6.13 -13.93
CA VAL A 33 -3.05 -6.21 -12.50
C VAL A 33 -3.48 -7.57 -11.97
N THR A 34 -2.64 -8.16 -11.12
CA THR A 34 -2.89 -9.43 -10.44
C THR A 34 -2.99 -9.24 -8.93
N MET A 35 -3.37 -10.28 -8.19
CA MET A 35 -3.42 -10.21 -6.72
C MET A 35 -2.05 -9.97 -6.08
N VAL A 36 -0.97 -10.46 -6.70
CA VAL A 36 0.41 -10.25 -6.21
C VAL A 36 0.77 -8.76 -6.18
N ASP A 37 0.31 -8.00 -7.18
CA ASP A 37 0.52 -6.54 -7.22
C ASP A 37 -0.18 -5.83 -6.06
N PHE A 38 -1.40 -6.26 -5.73
CA PHE A 38 -2.13 -5.75 -4.58
C PHE A 38 -1.42 -6.10 -3.27
N ASP A 39 -0.89 -7.32 -3.16
CA ASP A 39 -0.15 -7.72 -1.97
C ASP A 39 1.10 -6.85 -1.75
N HIS A 40 1.87 -6.58 -2.81
CA HIS A 40 3.02 -5.66 -2.75
C HIS A 40 2.62 -4.20 -2.48
N ALA A 41 1.51 -3.75 -3.07
CA ALA A 41 0.99 -2.40 -2.86
C ALA A 41 0.53 -2.17 -1.43
N VAL A 42 -0.13 -3.16 -0.81
CA VAL A 42 -0.50 -3.11 0.60
C VAL A 42 0.75 -2.98 1.46
N ASP A 43 1.75 -3.82 1.26
CA ASP A 43 2.97 -3.79 2.07
C ASP A 43 3.71 -2.45 1.94
N LYS A 44 3.74 -1.88 0.73
CA LYS A 44 4.32 -0.55 0.48
C LYS A 44 3.55 0.55 1.20
N VAL A 45 2.22 0.63 1.04
CA VAL A 45 1.42 1.75 1.55
C VAL A 45 1.22 1.65 3.06
N PHE A 46 0.78 0.49 3.56
CA PHE A 46 0.55 0.29 4.99
C PHE A 46 1.84 0.17 5.79
N GLY A 47 2.87 -0.50 5.26
CA GLY A 47 4.18 -0.56 5.90
C GLY A 47 4.86 0.80 6.00
N ALA A 48 4.71 1.65 4.97
CA ALA A 48 5.19 3.03 5.02
C ALA A 48 4.43 3.87 6.04
N ASN A 49 3.11 3.73 6.15
CA ASN A 49 2.32 4.46 7.15
C ASN A 49 2.78 4.17 8.58
N LEU A 50 3.04 2.89 8.92
CA LEU A 50 3.56 2.53 10.24
C LEU A 50 4.93 3.15 10.54
N THR A 51 5.80 3.18 9.53
CA THR A 51 7.14 3.78 9.63
C THR A 51 7.03 5.29 9.82
N ARG A 52 6.20 5.95 9.02
CA ARG A 52 5.98 7.40 9.08
C ARG A 52 5.38 7.84 10.40
N SER A 53 4.46 7.05 10.99
CA SER A 53 3.92 7.30 12.32
C SER A 53 4.99 7.24 13.42
N ARG A 54 5.99 6.35 13.30
CA ARG A 54 7.11 6.28 14.25
C ARG A 54 8.02 7.51 14.16
N ASP A 55 8.35 7.93 12.95
CA ASP A 55 9.25 9.09 12.74
C ASP A 55 8.63 10.37 13.31
N VAL A 56 7.32 10.54 13.14
CA VAL A 56 6.58 11.68 13.70
C VAL A 56 6.58 11.63 15.24
N GLY A 57 6.37 10.47 15.85
CA GLY A 57 6.38 10.32 17.31
C GLY A 57 7.74 10.55 17.97
N ALA A 58 8.84 10.20 17.30
CA ALA A 58 10.20 10.42 17.80
C ALA A 58 10.65 11.88 17.71
N MET A 59 10.08 12.69 16.80
CA MET A 59 10.45 14.10 16.62
C MET A 59 9.91 15.01 17.74
N TYR A 60 8.89 14.56 18.48
CA TYR A 60 8.27 15.31 19.58
C TYR A 60 8.67 14.82 20.98
N ALA A 61 9.65 13.92 21.08
CA ALA A 61 10.15 13.35 22.34
C ALA A 61 11.47 14.00 22.81
#